data_AF-A0A8S0VUV9-F1
#
_entry.id   AF-A0A8S0VUV9-F1
#
_cell.length_a   1.000
_cell.length_b   1.000
_cell.length_c   1.000
_cell.angle_alpha   90.00
_cell.angle_beta   90.00
_cell.angle_gamma   90.00
#
_symmetry.space_group_name_H-M   'P 1'
#
loop_
_entity.id
_entity.type
_entity.pdbx_description
1 polymer ?
#
loop_
_entity_poly.entity_id
_entity_poly.type
_entity_poly.pdbx_seq_one_letter_code
_entity_poly.pdbx_strand_id
1 'polypeptide(L)'
;MSSSRHSHHETYYLTDGNVVLSLSGTLFKVHRSVLARDGSTFENMFSLEEYSLVQEGCSDENPIHLQGDSVEEFQELLWCLYALPQEISLASSPQGDITKLSNAARMAHKYHFITTETWALRALLACLASQRSAGLSTHSLVKATEVAVLCDDIPLSDAVRIRWKVHIAARTDLAIVMKTTDRLAGMRDLQGQAYHAMMLQGRHRWDTDKDLSRHQRVRLLSGYHNLTQVCDALPDTPPEIGHDASCRYRGECHEAWKMLWKQMTNPNPNDGGIGSQAFVHHHLDLPGRLMMTVSVMKAFVEGTIPKYDEIMDNFHRECSFVALEATAALFRRTQENMMEFFADVT
;
A
#
# COMPACT_ATOMS: atom_id res chain seq x y z
N MET A 1 -48.53 9.60 5.83
CA MET A 1 -47.41 9.70 6.80
C MET A 1 -46.85 8.31 6.97
N SER A 2 -45.70 8.03 6.33
CA SER A 2 -45.03 6.74 6.46
C SER A 2 -44.28 6.75 7.78
N SER A 3 -44.72 5.96 8.76
CA SER A 3 -43.97 5.74 10.01
C SER A 3 -42.71 4.96 9.63
N SER A 4 -41.59 5.65 9.46
CA SER A 4 -40.28 5.00 9.36
C SER A 4 -40.06 4.29 10.70
N ARG A 5 -40.04 2.95 10.68
CA ARG A 5 -39.67 2.14 11.83
C ARG A 5 -38.17 2.36 12.07
N HIS A 6 -37.84 3.28 12.96
CA HIS A 6 -36.49 3.40 13.45
C HIS A 6 -36.22 2.30 14.49
N SER A 7 -35.02 1.71 14.47
CA SER A 7 -34.60 0.72 15.47
C SER A 7 -33.64 1.33 16.47
N HIS A 8 -33.86 1.10 17.77
CA HIS A 8 -32.93 1.51 18.81
C HIS A 8 -31.66 0.67 18.76
N HIS A 9 -30.50 1.32 18.87
CA HIS A 9 -29.24 0.61 18.97
C HIS A 9 -29.12 -0.11 20.30
N GLU A 10 -28.72 -1.39 20.30
CA GLU A 10 -28.72 -2.25 21.49
C GLU A 10 -27.88 -1.69 22.65
N THR A 11 -26.65 -1.24 22.36
CA THR A 11 -25.72 -0.73 23.39
C THR A 11 -25.80 0.78 23.62
N TYR A 12 -25.96 1.58 22.56
CA TYR A 12 -25.84 3.04 22.60
C TYR A 12 -27.19 3.76 22.50
N TYR A 13 -28.26 3.12 22.97
CA TYR A 13 -29.53 3.75 23.27
C TYR A 13 -29.69 3.84 24.79
N LEU A 14 -28.97 4.80 25.40
CA LEU A 14 -28.84 4.96 26.83
C LEU A 14 -30.11 5.56 27.43
N THR A 15 -30.56 5.02 28.56
CA THR A 15 -31.77 5.47 29.23
C THR A 15 -31.63 6.92 29.72
N ASP A 16 -30.45 7.28 30.20
CA ASP A 16 -30.05 8.61 30.71
C ASP A 16 -29.48 9.55 29.63
N GLY A 17 -29.36 9.10 28.39
CA GLY A 17 -28.91 9.94 27.28
C GLY A 17 -29.82 11.15 27.06
N ASN A 18 -29.25 12.25 26.57
CA ASN A 18 -29.93 13.53 26.38
C ASN A 18 -29.80 14.09 24.95
N VAL A 19 -29.32 13.28 24.02
CA VAL A 19 -29.42 13.54 22.57
C VAL A 19 -29.68 12.26 21.80
N VAL A 20 -30.58 12.34 20.83
CA VAL A 20 -30.93 11.27 19.89
C VAL A 20 -30.33 11.58 18.52
N LEU A 21 -29.54 10.65 17.98
CA LEU A 21 -28.95 10.70 16.65
C LEU A 21 -29.56 9.58 15.79
N SER A 22 -29.72 9.82 14.49
CA SER A 22 -30.22 8.85 13.53
C SER A 22 -29.21 8.59 12.41
N LEU A 23 -28.83 7.32 12.24
CA LEU A 23 -27.96 6.84 11.16
C LEU A 23 -28.63 5.67 10.44
N SER A 24 -28.91 5.82 9.14
CA SER A 24 -29.45 4.74 8.30
C SER A 24 -30.67 3.99 8.90
N GLY A 25 -31.52 4.70 9.65
CA GLY A 25 -32.70 4.14 10.32
C GLY A 25 -32.47 3.63 11.75
N THR A 26 -31.24 3.63 12.24
CA THR A 26 -30.88 3.26 13.62
C THR A 26 -30.77 4.51 14.50
N LEU A 27 -31.41 4.47 15.67
CA LEU A 27 -31.34 5.53 16.67
C LEU A 27 -30.30 5.23 17.75
N PHE A 28 -29.47 6.23 18.01
CA PHE A 28 -28.53 6.26 19.12
C PHE A 28 -29.00 7.33 20.10
N LYS A 29 -29.06 6.98 21.38
CA LYS A 29 -29.40 7.93 22.46
C LYS A 29 -28.22 8.00 23.41
N VAL A 30 -27.50 9.12 23.39
CA VAL A 30 -26.21 9.28 24.09
C VAL A 30 -26.13 10.62 24.82
N HIS A 31 -25.00 10.91 25.46
CA HIS A 31 -24.77 12.14 26.20
C HIS A 31 -24.15 13.25 25.34
N ARG A 32 -24.81 14.41 25.27
CA ARG A 32 -24.30 15.64 24.62
C ARG A 32 -22.92 16.02 25.16
N SER A 33 -22.72 15.92 26.46
CA SER A 33 -21.45 16.26 27.13
C SER A 33 -20.29 15.33 26.78
N VAL A 34 -20.56 14.14 26.24
CA VAL A 34 -19.52 13.23 25.73
C VAL A 34 -19.20 13.56 24.28
N LEU A 35 -20.23 13.82 23.46
CA LEU A 35 -20.04 14.22 22.07
C LEU A 35 -19.41 15.61 21.94
N ALA A 36 -19.71 16.54 22.84
CA ALA A 36 -19.18 17.91 22.85
C ALA A 36 -17.76 18.04 23.42
N ARG A 37 -17.02 16.93 23.57
CA ARG A 37 -15.64 16.97 24.05
C ARG A 37 -14.67 17.22 22.91
N ASP A 38 -13.46 17.60 23.27
CA ASP A 38 -12.31 17.59 22.37
C ASP A 38 -12.44 18.52 21.15
N GLY A 39 -13.22 19.61 21.27
CA GLY A 39 -13.42 20.56 20.17
C GLY A 39 -14.23 19.98 19.01
N SER A 40 -15.02 18.93 19.26
CA SER A 40 -15.70 18.20 18.19
C SER A 40 -16.68 19.07 17.42
N THR A 41 -17.08 18.59 16.23
CA THR A 41 -18.14 19.23 15.44
C THR A 41 -19.46 19.31 16.22
N PHE A 42 -19.72 18.37 17.14
CA PHE A 42 -20.93 18.37 17.96
C PHE A 42 -20.92 19.48 19.01
N GLU A 43 -19.76 19.87 19.55
CA GLU A 43 -19.67 20.98 20.50
C GLU A 43 -20.23 22.27 19.89
N ASN A 44 -19.74 22.64 18.70
CA ASN A 44 -20.20 23.81 17.98
C ASN A 44 -21.68 23.71 17.59
N MET A 45 -22.12 22.54 17.11
CA MET A 45 -23.52 22.30 16.74
C MET A 45 -24.46 22.51 17.93
N PHE A 46 -24.12 21.98 19.10
CA PHE A 46 -24.93 22.10 20.30
C PHE A 46 -24.96 23.52 20.88
N SER A 47 -23.87 24.29 20.75
CA SER A 47 -23.85 25.70 21.17
C SER A 47 -24.74 26.59 20.31
N LEU A 48 -24.94 26.27 19.03
CA LEU A 48 -25.82 27.02 18.14
C LEU A 48 -27.31 26.74 18.41
N GLU A 49 -27.65 25.53 18.85
CA GLU A 49 -29.03 25.11 19.15
C GLU A 49 -29.67 25.86 20.32
N GLU A 50 -28.88 26.39 21.27
CA GLU A 50 -29.40 27.15 22.42
C GLU A 50 -30.26 28.36 22.03
N TYR A 51 -30.12 28.84 20.78
CA TYR A 51 -30.85 29.97 20.23
C TYR A 51 -31.97 29.58 19.24
N SER A 52 -32.23 28.29 19.06
CA SER A 52 -33.20 27.76 18.09
C SER A 52 -34.56 27.47 18.74
N LEU A 53 -35.66 27.70 18.01
CA LEU A 53 -37.03 27.43 18.48
C LEU A 53 -37.43 25.95 18.36
N VAL A 54 -36.70 25.17 17.57
CA VAL A 54 -36.92 23.74 17.35
C VAL A 54 -35.59 23.04 17.54
N GLN A 55 -35.44 22.36 18.67
CA GLN A 55 -34.20 21.67 19.02
C GLN A 55 -34.23 20.25 18.44
N GLU A 56 -33.34 19.98 17.49
CA GLU A 56 -33.11 18.65 16.93
C GLU A 56 -32.42 17.75 17.97
N GLY A 57 -32.71 16.46 17.95
CA GLY A 57 -32.10 15.47 18.85
C GLY A 57 -32.75 15.32 20.23
N CYS A 58 -33.89 15.97 20.50
CA CYS A 58 -34.57 15.84 21.78
C CYS A 58 -35.48 14.61 21.90
N SER A 59 -35.87 13.98 20.78
CA SER A 59 -36.72 12.78 20.78
C SER A 59 -36.49 11.90 19.55
N ASP A 60 -37.09 10.71 19.55
CA ASP A 60 -37.03 9.74 18.45
C ASP A 60 -37.74 10.23 17.18
N GLU A 61 -38.72 11.12 17.34
CA GLU A 61 -39.47 11.73 16.24
C GLU A 61 -38.72 12.89 15.57
N ASN A 62 -37.75 13.48 16.27
CA ASN A 62 -36.93 14.57 15.76
C ASN A 62 -35.45 14.38 16.13
N PRO A 63 -34.79 13.29 15.67
CA PRO A 63 -33.40 13.00 15.98
C PRO A 63 -32.45 13.83 15.09
N ILE A 64 -31.19 13.97 15.50
CA ILE A 64 -30.15 14.58 14.65
C ILE A 64 -29.73 13.59 13.57
N HIS A 65 -29.95 13.93 12.31
CA HIS A 65 -29.67 13.03 11.19
C HIS A 65 -28.22 13.10 10.72
N LEU A 66 -27.45 12.04 10.98
CA LEU A 66 -26.07 11.91 10.49
C LEU A 66 -26.05 11.19 9.14
N GLN A 67 -26.20 11.96 8.07
CA GLN A 67 -26.31 11.42 6.71
C GLN A 67 -24.95 10.90 6.18
N GLY A 68 -25.00 9.74 5.54
CA GLY A 68 -23.84 9.13 4.86
C GLY A 68 -22.93 8.29 5.75
N ASP A 69 -23.20 8.20 7.05
CA ASP A 69 -22.38 7.40 7.96
C ASP A 69 -22.85 5.96 8.11
N SER A 70 -21.87 5.07 8.23
CA SER A 70 -22.08 3.68 8.63
C SER A 70 -22.39 3.61 10.12
N VAL A 71 -23.40 2.80 10.45
CA VAL A 71 -23.79 2.49 11.82
C VAL A 71 -22.62 1.85 12.55
N GLU A 72 -21.94 0.91 11.90
CA GLU A 72 -20.79 0.19 12.43
C GLU A 72 -19.60 1.14 12.70
N GLU A 73 -19.28 2.04 11.77
CA GLU A 73 -18.18 2.98 11.96
C GLU A 73 -18.45 3.97 13.11
N PHE A 74 -19.68 4.49 13.19
CA PHE A 74 -20.08 5.39 14.27
C PHE A 74 -20.13 4.69 15.64
N GLN A 75 -20.56 3.43 15.68
CA GLN A 75 -20.53 2.60 16.88
C GLN A 75 -19.11 2.50 17.43
N GLU A 76 -18.09 2.34 16.58
CA GLU A 76 -16.70 2.24 17.05
C GLU A 76 -16.15 3.56 17.61
N LEU A 77 -16.61 4.71 17.08
CA LEU A 77 -16.33 6.00 17.71
C LEU A 77 -16.95 6.08 19.12
N LEU A 78 -18.24 5.73 19.25
CA LEU A 78 -18.92 5.72 20.54
C LEU A 78 -18.24 4.76 21.52
N TRP A 79 -17.77 3.60 21.06
CA TRP A 79 -16.98 2.72 21.90
C TRP A 79 -15.74 3.42 22.44
N CYS A 80 -14.98 4.15 21.64
CA CYS A 80 -13.83 4.91 22.14
C CYS A 80 -14.21 5.96 23.19
N LEU A 81 -15.32 6.66 22.97
CA LEU A 81 -15.77 7.75 23.86
C LEU A 81 -16.32 7.26 25.21
N TYR A 82 -16.81 6.02 25.28
CA TYR A 82 -17.40 5.43 26.48
C TYR A 82 -16.55 4.32 27.11
N ALA A 83 -15.50 3.84 26.43
CA ALA A 83 -14.67 2.74 26.90
C ALA A 83 -13.95 3.06 28.22
N LEU A 84 -13.81 2.03 29.04
CA LEU A 84 -13.05 2.07 30.28
C LEU A 84 -11.53 2.03 30.00
N PRO A 85 -10.68 2.52 30.93
CA PRO A 85 -9.24 2.53 30.74
C PRO A 85 -8.63 1.16 30.39
N GLN A 86 -9.16 0.07 30.94
CA GLN A 86 -8.69 -1.28 30.62
C GLN A 86 -9.01 -1.68 29.17
N GLU A 87 -10.17 -1.32 28.65
CA GLU A 87 -10.58 -1.61 27.28
C GLU A 87 -9.72 -0.84 26.28
N ILE A 88 -9.47 0.45 26.57
CA ILE A 88 -8.56 1.30 25.79
C ILE A 88 -7.13 0.72 25.80
N SER A 89 -6.65 0.27 26.96
CA SER A 89 -5.34 -0.37 27.10
C SER A 89 -5.23 -1.63 26.26
N LEU A 90 -6.25 -2.50 26.28
CA LEU A 90 -6.30 -3.72 25.46
C LEU A 90 -6.34 -3.42 23.96
N ALA A 91 -7.12 -2.43 23.53
CA ALA A 91 -7.17 -2.03 22.12
C ALA A 91 -5.87 -1.37 21.64
N SER A 92 -5.12 -0.75 22.56
CA SER A 92 -3.78 -0.19 22.27
C SER A 92 -2.68 -1.26 22.23
N SER A 93 -3.00 -2.51 22.55
CA SER A 93 -2.05 -3.61 22.50
C SER A 93 -1.70 -4.00 21.05
N PRO A 94 -0.57 -4.68 20.82
CA PRO A 94 -0.22 -5.29 19.53
C PRO A 94 -1.30 -6.20 18.90
N GLN A 95 -2.25 -6.68 19.71
CA GLN A 95 -3.34 -7.56 19.29
C GLN A 95 -4.67 -6.81 19.10
N GLY A 96 -4.63 -5.47 19.10
CA GLY A 96 -5.80 -4.63 18.84
C GLY A 96 -6.46 -4.94 17.50
N ASP A 97 -7.79 -4.73 17.44
CA ASP A 97 -8.56 -4.90 16.22
C ASP A 97 -8.32 -3.71 15.28
N ILE A 98 -7.58 -3.97 14.21
CA ILE A 98 -7.21 -2.99 13.19
C ILE A 98 -8.45 -2.39 12.50
N THR A 99 -9.49 -3.18 12.27
CA THR A 99 -10.72 -2.70 11.60
C THR A 99 -11.45 -1.72 12.51
N LYS A 100 -11.61 -2.09 13.78
CA LYS A 100 -12.21 -1.25 14.83
C LYS A 100 -11.45 0.06 15.02
N LEU A 101 -10.12 0.00 15.16
CA LEU A 101 -9.26 1.18 15.29
C LEU A 101 -9.30 2.07 14.05
N SER A 102 -9.36 1.49 12.85
CA SER A 102 -9.50 2.25 11.59
C SER A 102 -10.83 2.98 11.53
N ASN A 103 -11.93 2.32 11.89
CA ASN A 103 -13.26 2.92 11.93
C ASN A 103 -13.32 4.08 12.94
N ALA A 104 -12.78 3.85 14.15
CA ALA A 104 -12.69 4.89 15.19
C ALA A 104 -11.89 6.11 14.72
N ALA A 105 -10.71 5.90 14.12
CA ALA A 105 -9.88 6.97 13.59
C ALA A 105 -10.59 7.76 12.47
N ARG A 106 -11.26 7.09 11.53
CA ARG A 106 -12.03 7.73 10.46
C ARG A 106 -13.13 8.65 11.01
N MET A 107 -13.90 8.13 11.96
CA MET A 107 -15.03 8.87 12.52
C MET A 107 -14.57 9.98 13.46
N ALA A 108 -13.49 9.75 14.22
CA ALA A 108 -12.85 10.78 15.03
C ALA A 108 -12.34 11.93 14.15
N HIS A 109 -11.69 11.62 13.02
CA HIS A 109 -11.26 12.60 12.04
C HIS A 109 -12.44 13.39 11.45
N LYS A 110 -13.49 12.69 10.98
CA LYS A 110 -14.69 13.33 10.43
C LYS A 110 -15.35 14.32 11.39
N TYR A 111 -15.47 13.92 12.66
CA TYR A 111 -16.15 14.70 13.70
C TYR A 111 -15.21 15.55 14.56
N HIS A 112 -13.94 15.66 14.18
CA HIS A 112 -12.92 16.48 14.84
C HIS A 112 -12.67 16.12 16.33
N PHE A 113 -12.67 14.83 16.67
CA PHE A 113 -12.20 14.34 17.98
C PHE A 113 -10.69 14.11 17.94
N ILE A 114 -9.91 15.19 17.98
CA ILE A 114 -8.46 15.23 17.72
C ILE A 114 -7.65 14.25 18.60
N THR A 115 -7.92 14.20 19.89
CA THR A 115 -7.22 13.31 20.83
C THR A 115 -7.58 11.84 20.61
N THR A 116 -8.84 11.57 20.26
CA THR A 116 -9.32 10.22 19.94
C THR A 116 -8.72 9.72 18.63
N GLU A 117 -8.67 10.59 17.60
CA GLU A 117 -8.00 10.32 16.33
C GLU A 117 -6.52 9.99 16.56
N THR A 118 -5.81 10.87 17.28
CA THR A 118 -4.38 10.69 17.59
C THR A 118 -4.12 9.37 18.32
N TRP A 119 -4.97 9.02 19.28
CA TRP A 119 -4.87 7.75 20.00
C TRP A 119 -5.10 6.56 19.06
N ALA A 120 -6.17 6.58 18.27
CA ALA A 120 -6.53 5.48 17.38
C ALA A 120 -5.46 5.22 16.32
N LEU A 121 -4.88 6.28 15.74
CA LEU A 121 -3.77 6.18 14.78
C LEU A 121 -2.52 5.56 15.42
N ARG A 122 -2.17 5.95 16.65
CA ARG A 122 -1.03 5.37 17.39
C ARG A 122 -1.25 3.90 17.74
N ALA A 123 -2.44 3.54 18.20
CA ALA A 123 -2.80 2.15 18.48
C ALA A 123 -2.75 1.29 17.21
N LEU A 124 -3.26 1.82 16.09
CA LEU A 124 -3.23 1.17 14.78
C LEU A 124 -1.79 0.96 14.30
N LEU A 125 -0.93 1.97 14.42
CA LEU A 125 0.50 1.87 14.12
C LEU A 125 1.19 0.79 14.97
N ALA A 126 0.90 0.73 16.27
CA ALA A 126 1.45 -0.29 17.17
C ALA A 126 1.05 -1.72 16.76
N CYS A 127 -0.22 -1.91 16.37
CA CYS A 127 -0.72 -3.18 15.82
C CYS A 127 0.04 -3.57 14.54
N LEU A 128 0.16 -2.62 13.60
CA LEU A 128 0.85 -2.83 12.33
C LEU A 128 2.35 -2.97 12.45
N ALA A 129 2.99 -2.46 13.49
CA ALA A 129 4.42 -2.67 13.73
C ALA A 129 4.70 -4.06 14.32
N SER A 130 3.80 -4.53 15.20
CA SER A 130 4.04 -5.71 16.02
C SER A 130 3.67 -7.03 15.35
N GLN A 131 2.68 -7.05 14.45
CA GLN A 131 2.25 -8.29 13.80
C GLN A 131 3.38 -8.88 12.94
N ARG A 132 4.06 -9.94 13.36
CA ARG A 132 5.09 -10.58 12.53
C ARG A 132 4.42 -11.35 11.39
N SER A 133 4.27 -10.73 10.22
CA SER A 133 3.92 -11.27 8.89
C SER A 133 2.79 -12.32 8.72
N ALA A 134 2.14 -12.80 9.78
CA ALA A 134 1.12 -13.83 9.73
C ALA A 134 -0.25 -13.23 10.07
N GLY A 135 -1.14 -13.18 9.08
CA GLY A 135 -2.59 -13.13 9.33
C GLY A 135 -3.29 -11.78 9.24
N LEU A 136 -2.66 -10.70 8.75
CA LEU A 136 -3.42 -9.48 8.50
C LEU A 136 -4.33 -9.68 7.28
N SER A 137 -5.65 -9.60 7.47
CA SER A 137 -6.60 -9.72 6.37
C SER A 137 -6.45 -8.55 5.39
N THR A 138 -6.67 -8.82 4.10
CA THR A 138 -6.71 -7.78 3.05
C THR A 138 -7.68 -6.67 3.42
N HIS A 139 -8.86 -7.02 3.95
CA HIS A 139 -9.87 -6.05 4.39
C HIS A 139 -9.35 -5.09 5.46
N SER A 140 -8.71 -5.61 6.51
CA SER A 140 -8.13 -4.79 7.58
C SER A 140 -7.04 -3.86 7.05
N LEU A 141 -6.21 -4.34 6.12
CA LEU A 141 -5.17 -3.53 5.53
C LEU A 141 -5.72 -2.42 4.63
N VAL A 142 -6.80 -2.69 3.88
CA VAL A 142 -7.52 -1.65 3.11
C VAL A 142 -8.04 -0.56 4.03
N LYS A 143 -8.74 -0.92 5.12
CA LYS A 143 -9.27 0.05 6.09
C LYS A 143 -8.16 0.89 6.73
N ALA A 144 -7.05 0.27 7.14
CA ALA A 144 -5.90 0.99 7.69
C ALA A 144 -5.28 1.95 6.68
N THR A 145 -5.16 1.53 5.41
CA THR A 145 -4.60 2.37 4.34
C THR A 145 -5.48 3.57 4.02
N GLU A 146 -6.80 3.37 3.99
CA GLU A 146 -7.76 4.46 3.78
C GLU A 146 -7.65 5.53 4.85
N VAL A 147 -7.51 5.12 6.12
CA VAL A 147 -7.36 6.03 7.25
C VAL A 147 -6.01 6.73 7.23
N ALA A 148 -4.92 6.02 6.93
CA ALA A 148 -3.59 6.61 6.80
C ALA A 148 -3.56 7.76 5.78
N VAL A 149 -4.21 7.56 4.63
CA VAL A 149 -4.34 8.57 3.57
C VAL A 149 -5.31 9.68 3.96
N LEU A 150 -6.45 9.34 4.59
CA LEU A 150 -7.44 10.33 5.03
C LEU A 150 -6.87 11.31 6.06
N CYS A 151 -6.14 10.79 7.04
CA CYS A 151 -5.56 11.56 8.14
C CYS A 151 -4.19 12.17 7.80
N ASP A 152 -3.65 11.92 6.59
CA ASP A 152 -2.28 12.31 6.19
C ASP A 152 -1.19 11.86 7.20
N ASP A 153 -1.37 10.67 7.80
CA ASP A 153 -0.45 10.15 8.80
C ASP A 153 0.71 9.40 8.12
N ILE A 154 1.87 10.06 8.04
CA ILE A 154 3.08 9.54 7.39
C ILE A 154 3.57 8.24 8.05
N PRO A 155 3.72 8.14 9.39
CA PRO A 155 4.20 6.92 10.03
C PRO A 155 3.30 5.70 9.74
N LEU A 156 1.98 5.89 9.78
CA LEU A 156 1.02 4.84 9.45
C LEU A 156 1.08 4.48 7.96
N SER A 157 1.22 5.47 7.08
CA SER A 157 1.36 5.28 5.64
C SER A 157 2.59 4.42 5.29
N ASP A 158 3.72 4.65 5.97
CA ASP A 158 4.93 3.82 5.80
C ASP A 158 4.72 2.40 6.33
N ALA A 159 4.05 2.26 7.48
CA ALA A 159 3.75 0.94 8.05
C ALA A 159 2.83 0.12 7.12
N VAL A 160 1.73 0.69 6.61
CA VAL A 160 0.84 -0.02 5.67
C VAL A 160 1.55 -0.35 4.36
N ARG A 161 2.45 0.51 3.88
CA ARG A 161 3.25 0.26 2.67
C ARG A 161 4.13 -0.98 2.81
N ILE A 162 4.77 -1.16 3.96
CA ILE A 162 5.55 -2.37 4.27
C ILE A 162 4.64 -3.61 4.23
N ARG A 163 3.43 -3.51 4.80
CA ARG A 163 2.46 -4.63 4.81
C ARG A 163 1.95 -4.98 3.42
N TRP A 164 1.66 -3.99 2.58
CA TRP A 164 1.27 -4.23 1.19
C TRP A 164 2.38 -4.90 0.40
N LYS A 165 3.64 -4.51 0.57
CA LYS A 165 4.77 -5.19 -0.09
C LYS A 165 4.83 -6.68 0.24
N VAL A 166 4.61 -7.04 1.51
CA VAL A 166 4.54 -8.46 1.94
C VAL A 166 3.35 -9.18 1.27
N HIS A 167 2.18 -8.53 1.23
CA HIS A 167 0.97 -9.12 0.63
C HIS A 167 1.11 -9.33 -0.89
N ILE A 168 1.70 -8.35 -1.59
CA ILE A 168 1.98 -8.43 -3.03
C ILE A 168 3.00 -9.54 -3.31
N ALA A 169 4.06 -9.64 -2.51
CA ALA A 169 5.04 -10.71 -2.63
C ALA A 169 4.42 -12.11 -2.42
N ALA A 170 3.44 -12.23 -1.52
CA ALA A 170 2.67 -13.45 -1.30
C ALA A 170 1.66 -13.76 -2.43
N ARG A 171 1.43 -12.83 -3.37
CA ARG A 171 0.50 -12.96 -4.51
C ARG A 171 -0.95 -13.21 -4.08
N THR A 172 -1.34 -12.71 -2.91
CA THR A 172 -2.68 -12.85 -2.34
C THR A 172 -3.56 -11.64 -2.68
N ASP A 173 -4.82 -11.89 -3.02
CA ASP A 173 -5.87 -10.88 -3.33
C ASP A 173 -5.42 -9.72 -4.23
N LEU A 174 -4.57 -9.99 -5.22
CA LEU A 174 -3.94 -8.96 -6.06
C LEU A 174 -4.94 -8.02 -6.72
N ALA A 175 -6.12 -8.50 -7.13
CA ALA A 175 -7.17 -7.66 -7.71
C ALA A 175 -7.70 -6.61 -6.71
N ILE A 176 -7.82 -6.97 -5.42
CA ILE A 176 -8.21 -6.05 -4.35
C ILE A 176 -7.09 -5.05 -4.08
N VAL A 177 -5.83 -5.50 -4.09
CA VAL A 177 -4.66 -4.60 -3.96
C VAL A 177 -4.64 -3.57 -5.08
N MET A 178 -4.83 -4.01 -6.33
CA MET A 178 -4.90 -3.13 -7.50
C MET A 178 -6.05 -2.13 -7.35
N LYS A 179 -7.25 -2.59 -6.98
CA LYS A 179 -8.41 -1.70 -6.77
C LYS A 179 -8.15 -0.65 -5.69
N THR A 180 -7.51 -1.05 -4.60
CA THR A 180 -7.18 -0.14 -3.48
C THR A 180 -6.14 0.90 -3.90
N THR A 181 -5.06 0.46 -4.54
CA THR A 181 -3.97 1.33 -5.00
C THR A 181 -4.35 2.21 -6.20
N ASP A 182 -5.30 1.78 -7.03
CA ASP A 182 -5.88 2.60 -8.10
C ASP A 182 -6.72 3.77 -7.55
N ARG A 183 -7.37 3.57 -6.40
CA ARG A 183 -8.29 4.55 -5.80
C ARG A 183 -7.58 5.56 -4.89
N LEU A 184 -6.53 5.14 -4.20
CA LEU A 184 -5.83 5.96 -3.19
C LEU A 184 -4.63 6.68 -3.79
N ALA A 185 -4.58 8.00 -3.62
CA ALA A 185 -3.43 8.81 -4.02
C ALA A 185 -2.17 8.44 -3.22
N GLY A 186 -0.97 8.64 -3.80
CA GLY A 186 0.31 8.43 -3.10
C GLY A 186 0.81 6.98 -3.02
N MET A 187 0.18 6.04 -3.73
CA MET A 187 0.50 4.61 -3.70
C MET A 187 1.01 4.06 -5.06
N ARG A 188 1.57 4.92 -5.92
CA ARG A 188 1.94 4.58 -7.31
C ARG A 188 3.01 3.48 -7.44
N ASP A 189 3.96 3.45 -6.52
CA ASP A 189 4.98 2.40 -6.41
C ASP A 189 4.35 1.03 -6.10
N LEU A 190 3.39 0.98 -5.16
CA LEU A 190 2.65 -0.24 -4.83
C LEU A 190 1.71 -0.66 -5.95
N GLN A 191 1.09 0.33 -6.62
CA GLN A 191 0.24 0.11 -7.78
C GLN A 191 1.03 -0.64 -8.86
N GLY A 192 2.18 -0.11 -9.28
CA GLY A 192 3.04 -0.77 -10.27
C GLY A 192 3.44 -2.19 -9.86
N GLN A 193 3.83 -2.38 -8.59
CA GLN A 193 4.16 -3.71 -8.06
C GLN A 193 2.96 -4.68 -8.08
N ALA A 194 1.75 -4.22 -7.78
CA ALA A 194 0.54 -5.04 -7.81
C ALA A 194 0.16 -5.45 -9.24
N TYR A 195 0.23 -4.51 -10.20
CA TYR A 195 0.01 -4.83 -11.62
C TYR A 195 1.06 -5.81 -12.14
N HIS A 196 2.33 -5.63 -11.80
CA HIS A 196 3.40 -6.54 -12.19
C HIS A 196 3.20 -7.95 -11.59
N ALA A 197 2.88 -8.04 -10.30
CA ALA A 197 2.60 -9.30 -9.63
C ALA A 197 1.39 -10.02 -10.23
N MET A 198 0.33 -9.29 -10.59
CA MET A 198 -0.85 -9.83 -11.27
C MET A 198 -0.52 -10.26 -12.71
N MET A 199 0.31 -9.49 -13.42
CA MET A 199 0.74 -9.82 -14.78
C MET A 199 1.47 -11.17 -14.79
N LEU A 200 2.34 -11.42 -13.81
CA LEU A 200 3.04 -12.70 -13.66
C LEU A 200 2.13 -13.90 -13.30
N GLN A 201 0.84 -13.70 -13.00
CA GLN A 201 -0.14 -14.79 -12.86
C GLN A 201 -0.64 -15.31 -14.21
N GLY A 202 -0.46 -14.52 -15.28
CA GLY A 202 -0.85 -14.88 -16.63
C GLY A 202 -2.35 -14.72 -16.94
N ARG A 203 -2.66 -14.76 -18.25
CA ARG A 203 -3.97 -14.42 -18.80
C ARG A 203 -5.13 -15.23 -18.24
N HIS A 204 -4.94 -16.52 -17.99
CA HIS A 204 -5.97 -17.38 -17.39
C HIS A 204 -6.47 -16.83 -16.05
N ARG A 205 -5.57 -16.28 -15.22
CA ARG A 205 -5.97 -15.65 -13.96
C ARG A 205 -6.76 -14.37 -14.20
N TRP A 206 -6.35 -13.54 -15.16
CA TRP A 206 -7.03 -12.28 -15.46
C TRP A 206 -8.46 -12.49 -15.97
N ASP A 207 -8.69 -13.57 -16.72
CA ASP A 207 -10.01 -13.91 -17.26
C ASP A 207 -10.94 -14.51 -16.19
N THR A 208 -10.39 -15.23 -15.21
CA THR A 208 -11.17 -15.92 -14.16
C THR A 208 -11.42 -15.08 -12.90
N ASP A 209 -10.57 -14.10 -12.62
CA ASP A 209 -10.67 -13.24 -11.43
C ASP A 209 -11.82 -12.22 -11.58
N LYS A 210 -12.85 -12.35 -10.74
CA LYS A 210 -14.08 -11.54 -10.80
C LYS A 210 -13.89 -10.13 -10.26
N ASP A 211 -12.91 -9.93 -9.38
CA ASP A 211 -12.65 -8.64 -8.75
C ASP A 211 -11.84 -7.71 -9.66
N LEU A 212 -11.25 -8.25 -10.71
CA LEU A 212 -10.52 -7.49 -11.72
C LEU A 212 -11.51 -6.72 -12.61
N SER A 213 -11.30 -5.42 -12.76
CA SER A 213 -12.10 -4.57 -13.65
C SER A 213 -11.70 -4.70 -15.12
N ARG A 214 -12.56 -4.26 -16.05
CA ARG A 214 -12.21 -4.19 -17.48
C ARG A 214 -10.99 -3.29 -17.70
N HIS A 215 -10.93 -2.15 -17.01
CA HIS A 215 -9.83 -1.19 -17.09
C HIS A 215 -8.49 -1.83 -16.67
N GLN A 216 -8.48 -2.52 -15.54
CA GLN A 216 -7.29 -3.25 -15.06
C GLN A 216 -6.82 -4.32 -16.05
N ARG A 217 -7.74 -5.05 -16.69
CA ARG A 217 -7.37 -6.03 -17.75
C ARG A 217 -6.69 -5.37 -18.95
N VAL A 218 -7.17 -4.21 -19.39
CA VAL A 218 -6.56 -3.46 -20.51
C VAL A 218 -5.14 -3.01 -20.14
N ARG A 219 -4.95 -2.52 -18.91
CA ARG A 219 -3.62 -2.15 -18.42
C ARG A 219 -2.67 -3.34 -18.32
N LEU A 220 -3.13 -4.51 -17.87
CA LEU A 220 -2.33 -5.73 -17.84
C LEU A 220 -1.89 -6.16 -19.24
N LEU A 221 -2.76 -6.04 -20.25
CA LEU A 221 -2.41 -6.32 -21.64
C LEU A 221 -1.38 -5.32 -22.20
N SER A 222 -1.54 -4.03 -21.89
CA SER A 222 -0.60 -2.98 -22.28
C SER A 222 0.77 -3.19 -21.61
N GLY A 223 0.76 -3.49 -20.32
CA GLY A 223 1.96 -3.82 -19.55
C GLY A 223 2.65 -5.09 -20.02
N TYR A 224 1.91 -6.11 -20.42
CA TYR A 224 2.48 -7.31 -21.02
C TYR A 224 3.27 -6.94 -22.29
N HIS A 225 2.67 -6.19 -23.21
CA HIS A 225 3.34 -5.75 -24.44
C HIS A 225 4.61 -4.92 -24.16
N ASN A 226 4.49 -3.90 -23.31
CA ASN A 226 5.59 -2.99 -22.99
C ASN A 226 6.74 -3.71 -22.28
N LEU A 227 6.43 -4.59 -21.30
CA LEU A 227 7.45 -5.34 -20.59
C LEU A 227 8.12 -6.40 -21.47
N THR A 228 7.39 -7.03 -22.41
CA THR A 228 8.01 -7.92 -23.40
C THR A 228 9.08 -7.17 -24.20
N GLN A 229 8.75 -6.01 -24.78
CA GLN A 229 9.72 -5.22 -25.55
C GLN A 229 10.97 -4.85 -24.74
N VAL A 230 10.78 -4.38 -23.51
CA VAL A 230 11.89 -3.99 -22.63
C VAL A 230 12.72 -5.19 -22.20
N CYS A 231 12.08 -6.31 -21.91
CA CYS A 231 12.75 -7.54 -21.50
C CYS A 231 13.56 -8.19 -22.62
N ASP A 232 13.09 -8.06 -23.86
CA ASP A 232 13.76 -8.55 -25.08
C ASP A 232 14.95 -7.65 -25.44
N ALA A 233 14.81 -6.34 -25.30
CA ALA A 233 15.90 -5.38 -25.53
C ALA A 233 16.97 -5.36 -24.43
N LEU A 234 16.63 -5.82 -23.21
CA LEU A 234 17.47 -5.71 -22.03
C LEU A 234 18.94 -6.13 -22.26
N PRO A 235 19.25 -7.28 -22.91
CA PRO A 235 20.64 -7.72 -23.09
C PRO A 235 21.49 -6.81 -23.98
N ASP A 236 20.86 -6.02 -24.83
CA ASP A 236 21.54 -5.11 -25.76
C ASP A 236 21.49 -3.65 -25.28
N THR A 237 20.86 -3.38 -24.13
CA THR A 237 20.75 -2.04 -23.52
C THR A 237 21.39 -1.97 -22.12
N PRO A 238 22.72 -2.07 -22.00
CA PRO A 238 23.40 -1.87 -20.73
C PRO A 238 23.23 -0.42 -20.23
N PRO A 239 23.16 -0.18 -18.91
CA PRO A 239 23.18 1.16 -18.38
C PRO A 239 24.52 1.84 -18.71
N GLU A 240 24.42 3.14 -18.99
CA GLU A 240 25.60 3.96 -19.25
C GLU A 240 26.44 4.10 -17.97
N ILE A 241 27.75 3.90 -18.10
CA ILE A 241 28.70 4.01 -16.99
C ILE A 241 29.76 5.07 -17.29
N GLY A 242 30.09 5.86 -16.28
CA GLY A 242 31.30 6.68 -16.29
C GLY A 242 32.55 5.81 -16.07
N HIS A 243 33.70 6.28 -16.54
CA HIS A 243 34.98 5.65 -16.23
C HIS A 243 35.65 6.35 -15.04
N ASP A 244 36.23 5.55 -14.15
CA ASP A 244 37.11 6.06 -13.11
C ASP A 244 38.34 6.76 -13.73
N ALA A 245 38.90 7.73 -13.01
CA ALA A 245 40.07 8.49 -13.46
C ALA A 245 41.29 7.61 -13.76
N SER A 246 41.43 6.47 -13.10
CA SER A 246 42.54 5.52 -13.29
C SER A 246 42.35 4.59 -14.51
N CYS A 247 41.18 4.57 -15.14
CA CYS A 247 40.90 3.72 -16.30
C CYS A 247 41.57 4.26 -17.57
N ARG A 248 42.62 3.56 -18.03
CA ARG A 248 43.41 3.92 -19.22
C ARG A 248 42.80 3.44 -20.54
N TYR A 249 42.20 2.26 -20.56
CA TYR A 249 41.64 1.62 -21.75
C TYR A 249 40.11 1.67 -21.73
N ARG A 250 39.56 2.87 -21.90
CA ARG A 250 38.11 3.11 -21.76
C ARG A 250 37.27 2.33 -22.77
N GLY A 251 37.74 2.21 -24.02
CA GLY A 251 37.04 1.45 -25.07
C GLY A 251 36.90 -0.03 -24.74
N GLU A 252 38.01 -0.70 -24.42
CA GLU A 252 38.02 -2.13 -24.05
C GLU A 252 37.23 -2.39 -22.76
N CYS A 253 37.36 -1.50 -21.78
CA CYS A 253 36.61 -1.56 -20.53
C CYS A 253 35.09 -1.43 -20.77
N HIS A 254 34.69 -0.54 -21.68
CA HIS A 254 33.28 -0.37 -22.03
C HIS A 254 32.72 -1.57 -22.81
N GLU A 255 33.48 -2.15 -23.74
CA GLU A 255 33.07 -3.37 -24.45
C GLU A 255 33.01 -4.57 -23.51
N ALA A 256 33.95 -4.70 -22.57
CA ALA A 256 33.90 -5.72 -21.52
C ALA A 256 32.64 -5.57 -20.66
N TRP A 257 32.23 -4.34 -20.33
CA TRP A 257 30.96 -4.07 -19.64
C TRP A 257 29.75 -4.55 -20.44
N LYS A 258 29.66 -4.21 -21.74
CA LYS A 258 28.56 -4.66 -22.60
C LYS A 258 28.46 -6.18 -22.67
N MET A 259 29.60 -6.86 -22.83
CA MET A 259 29.66 -8.32 -22.89
C MET A 259 29.19 -8.95 -21.57
N LEU A 260 29.70 -8.45 -20.43
CA LEU A 260 29.30 -8.92 -19.11
C LEU A 260 27.80 -8.69 -18.86
N TRP A 261 27.28 -7.51 -19.19
CA TRP A 261 25.86 -7.21 -19.11
C TRP A 261 25.00 -8.20 -19.89
N LYS A 262 25.37 -8.47 -21.14
CA LYS A 262 24.67 -9.42 -22.00
C LYS A 262 24.68 -10.83 -21.43
N GLN A 263 25.81 -11.28 -20.89
CA GLN A 263 25.91 -12.59 -20.22
C GLN A 263 25.03 -12.68 -18.97
N MET A 264 24.90 -11.60 -18.19
CA MET A 264 24.08 -11.58 -16.98
C MET A 264 22.59 -11.52 -17.28
N THR A 265 22.18 -10.83 -18.35
CA THR A 265 20.78 -10.50 -18.62
C THR A 265 20.11 -11.38 -19.67
N ASN A 266 20.86 -12.08 -20.52
CA ASN A 266 20.32 -12.96 -21.55
C ASN A 266 19.66 -14.20 -20.90
N PRO A 267 18.35 -14.42 -21.13
CA PRO A 267 17.62 -15.54 -20.54
C PRO A 267 17.81 -16.87 -21.29
N ASN A 268 18.47 -16.88 -22.45
CA ASN A 268 18.57 -18.08 -23.28
C ASN A 268 19.39 -19.19 -22.58
N PRO A 269 18.76 -20.34 -22.25
CA PRO A 269 19.44 -21.43 -21.55
C PRO A 269 20.55 -22.08 -22.38
N ASN A 270 20.52 -21.93 -23.71
CA ASN A 270 21.50 -22.51 -24.62
C ASN A 270 22.81 -21.71 -24.67
N ASP A 271 22.83 -20.47 -24.17
CA ASP A 271 24.02 -19.60 -24.25
C ASP A 271 24.99 -19.84 -23.08
N GLY A 272 24.63 -20.69 -22.11
CA GLY A 272 25.52 -21.15 -21.02
C GLY A 272 26.04 -20.06 -20.06
N GLY A 273 25.67 -18.80 -20.27
CA GLY A 273 26.13 -17.64 -19.49
C GLY A 273 25.55 -17.57 -18.07
N ILE A 274 26.09 -16.66 -17.26
CA ILE A 274 25.72 -16.48 -15.85
C ILE A 274 24.20 -16.28 -15.67
N GLY A 275 23.57 -15.55 -16.60
CA GLY A 275 22.11 -15.39 -16.63
C GLY A 275 21.37 -16.73 -16.76
N SER A 276 21.76 -17.58 -17.72
CA SER A 276 21.11 -18.87 -17.99
C SER A 276 21.10 -19.83 -16.80
N GLN A 277 22.12 -19.77 -15.94
CA GLN A 277 22.25 -20.61 -14.74
C GLN A 277 21.56 -20.01 -13.51
N ALA A 278 21.36 -18.69 -13.50
CA ALA A 278 20.80 -17.94 -12.37
C ALA A 278 19.30 -17.60 -12.52
N PHE A 279 18.74 -17.62 -13.74
CA PHE A 279 17.33 -17.24 -13.96
C PHE A 279 16.35 -18.34 -13.55
N VAL A 280 15.93 -18.28 -12.28
CA VAL A 280 14.69 -18.92 -11.77
C VAL A 280 13.44 -18.04 -12.08
N HIS A 281 13.66 -16.80 -12.52
CA HIS A 281 12.62 -15.80 -12.73
C HIS A 281 11.95 -15.92 -14.10
N HIS A 282 10.65 -15.63 -14.16
CA HIS A 282 9.90 -15.53 -15.40
C HIS A 282 10.54 -14.48 -16.34
N HIS A 283 10.56 -14.67 -17.66
CA HIS A 283 11.23 -13.75 -18.60
C HIS A 283 10.75 -12.28 -18.48
N LEU A 284 9.48 -12.08 -18.10
CA LEU A 284 8.86 -10.78 -17.83
C LEU A 284 9.00 -10.27 -16.38
N ASP A 285 9.69 -11.01 -15.52
CA ASP A 285 10.04 -10.55 -14.16
C ASP A 285 11.27 -9.63 -14.22
N LEU A 286 11.10 -8.49 -14.89
CA LEU A 286 12.16 -7.49 -15.07
C LEU A 286 12.81 -7.06 -13.74
N PRO A 287 12.06 -6.76 -12.66
CA PRO A 287 12.67 -6.45 -11.36
C PRO A 287 13.50 -7.61 -10.80
N GLY A 288 13.00 -8.84 -10.86
CA GLY A 288 13.74 -10.02 -10.44
C GLY A 288 15.04 -10.19 -11.23
N ARG A 289 14.98 -10.02 -12.55
CA ARG A 289 16.16 -10.10 -13.44
C ARG A 289 17.21 -9.03 -13.12
N LEU A 290 16.77 -7.78 -12.90
CA LEU A 290 17.67 -6.68 -12.52
C LEU A 290 18.25 -6.87 -11.12
N MET A 291 17.47 -7.34 -10.14
CA MET A 291 17.96 -7.66 -8.79
C MET A 291 19.03 -8.77 -8.82
N MET A 292 18.83 -9.79 -9.66
CA MET A 292 19.82 -10.83 -9.89
C MET A 292 21.11 -10.24 -10.49
N THR A 293 20.97 -9.36 -11.48
CA THR A 293 22.11 -8.66 -12.10
C THR A 293 22.89 -7.82 -11.08
N VAL A 294 22.21 -7.09 -10.18
CA VAL A 294 22.84 -6.39 -9.05
C VAL A 294 23.60 -7.36 -8.14
N SER A 295 23.01 -8.51 -7.85
CA SER A 295 23.60 -9.52 -6.96
C SER A 295 24.86 -10.15 -7.57
N VAL A 296 24.81 -10.47 -8.87
CA VAL A 296 25.97 -10.96 -9.63
C VAL A 296 27.07 -9.91 -9.69
N MET A 297 26.74 -8.65 -9.98
CA MET A 297 27.71 -7.54 -10.00
C MET A 297 28.36 -7.33 -8.64
N LYS A 298 27.59 -7.40 -7.56
CA LYS A 298 28.11 -7.29 -6.20
C LYS A 298 29.10 -8.42 -5.91
N ALA A 299 28.71 -9.65 -6.22
CA ALA A 299 29.55 -10.83 -6.02
C ALA A 299 30.84 -10.78 -6.88
N PHE A 300 30.76 -10.23 -8.09
CA PHE A 300 31.91 -9.95 -8.97
C PHE A 300 32.88 -8.94 -8.34
N VAL A 301 32.37 -7.79 -7.89
CA VAL A 301 33.16 -6.73 -7.25
C VAL A 301 33.83 -7.22 -5.95
N GLU A 302 33.13 -8.05 -5.18
CA GLU A 302 33.64 -8.65 -3.94
C GLU A 302 34.61 -9.83 -4.19
N GLY A 303 34.76 -10.28 -5.44
CA GLY A 303 35.64 -11.40 -5.80
C GLY A 303 35.14 -12.76 -5.34
N THR A 304 33.83 -12.90 -5.09
CA THR A 304 33.21 -14.16 -4.63
C THR A 304 32.81 -15.08 -5.78
N ILE A 305 32.75 -14.57 -7.01
CA ILE A 305 32.59 -15.37 -8.22
C ILE A 305 33.99 -15.72 -8.76
N PRO A 306 34.29 -17.01 -9.01
CA PRO A 306 35.53 -17.40 -9.68
C PRO A 306 35.70 -16.64 -10.99
N LYS A 307 36.93 -16.25 -11.34
CA LYS A 307 37.18 -15.61 -12.63
C LYS A 307 36.90 -16.60 -13.77
N TYR A 308 35.67 -16.66 -14.26
CA TYR A 308 35.24 -17.68 -15.23
C TYR A 308 35.59 -17.33 -16.69
N ASP A 309 35.94 -16.08 -17.04
CA ASP A 309 36.14 -15.67 -18.44
C ASP A 309 37.21 -14.57 -18.64
N GLU A 310 37.87 -14.59 -19.82
CA GLU A 310 38.81 -13.58 -20.32
C GLU A 310 38.22 -12.15 -20.36
N ILE A 311 36.89 -12.05 -20.44
CA ILE A 311 36.12 -10.79 -20.39
C ILE A 311 36.46 -9.98 -19.13
N MET A 312 36.79 -10.66 -18.04
CA MET A 312 37.05 -10.04 -16.74
C MET A 312 38.46 -9.46 -16.59
N ASP A 313 39.37 -9.74 -17.53
CA ASP A 313 40.71 -9.15 -17.52
C ASP A 313 40.75 -7.77 -18.18
N ASN A 314 39.80 -7.49 -19.08
CA ASN A 314 39.67 -6.18 -19.74
C ASN A 314 38.72 -5.22 -19.00
N PHE A 315 37.96 -5.71 -18.00
CA PHE A 315 37.08 -4.84 -17.21
C PHE A 315 37.83 -4.21 -16.04
N HIS A 316 38.05 -2.89 -16.12
CA HIS A 316 38.80 -2.16 -15.10
C HIS A 316 38.14 -2.25 -13.72
N ARG A 317 38.91 -2.61 -12.69
CA ARG A 317 38.42 -2.87 -11.33
C ARG A 317 37.58 -1.73 -10.76
N GLU A 318 38.06 -0.49 -10.79
CA GLU A 318 37.28 0.64 -10.22
C GLU A 318 36.02 0.95 -11.06
N CYS A 319 36.04 0.64 -12.36
CA CYS A 319 34.86 0.80 -13.21
C CYS A 319 33.77 -0.24 -12.89
N SER A 320 34.12 -1.38 -12.31
CA SER A 320 33.14 -2.38 -11.88
C SER A 320 32.27 -1.90 -10.71
N PHE A 321 32.82 -1.08 -9.80
CA PHE A 321 32.04 -0.43 -8.74
C PHE A 321 31.04 0.58 -9.33
N VAL A 322 31.48 1.41 -10.30
CA VAL A 322 30.60 2.34 -11.02
C VAL A 322 29.48 1.59 -11.75
N ALA A 323 29.80 0.46 -12.37
CA ALA A 323 28.79 -0.38 -13.04
C ALA A 323 27.80 -1.02 -12.06
N LEU A 324 28.25 -1.44 -10.88
CA LEU A 324 27.36 -1.91 -9.81
C LEU A 324 26.39 -0.80 -9.36
N GLU A 325 26.88 0.43 -9.17
CA GLU A 325 26.05 1.58 -8.83
C GLU A 325 25.02 1.89 -9.91
N ALA A 326 25.45 1.91 -11.18
CA ALA A 326 24.57 2.15 -12.33
C ALA A 326 23.50 1.05 -12.46
N THR A 327 23.87 -0.21 -12.25
CA THR A 327 22.95 -1.36 -12.26
C THR A 327 21.93 -1.26 -11.11
N ALA A 328 22.39 -0.91 -9.91
CA ALA A 328 21.52 -0.71 -8.75
C ALA A 328 20.57 0.50 -8.95
N ALA A 329 21.04 1.56 -9.59
CA ALA A 329 20.22 2.72 -9.95
C ALA A 329 19.16 2.38 -11.00
N LEU A 330 19.50 1.56 -12.01
CA LEU A 330 18.54 1.05 -12.99
C LEU A 330 17.47 0.17 -12.32
N PHE A 331 17.86 -0.72 -11.42
CA PHE A 331 16.93 -1.54 -10.63
C PHE A 331 15.94 -0.68 -9.82
N ARG A 332 16.44 0.27 -9.01
CA ARG A 332 15.60 1.16 -8.20
C ARG A 332 14.61 1.95 -9.05
N ARG A 333 15.10 2.58 -10.12
CA ARG A 333 14.27 3.36 -11.07
C ARG A 333 13.18 2.52 -11.70
N THR A 334 13.51 1.29 -12.10
CA THR A 334 12.53 0.36 -12.69
C THR A 334 11.45 -0.02 -11.68
N GLN A 335 11.82 -0.24 -10.43
CA GLN A 335 10.87 -0.58 -9.36
C GLN A 335 9.95 0.59 -9.01
N GLU A 336 10.50 1.81 -8.91
CA GLU A 336 9.76 3.04 -8.61
C GLU A 336 8.79 3.42 -9.74
N ASN A 337 9.20 3.22 -10.99
CA ASN A 337 8.44 3.59 -12.18
C ASN A 337 7.70 2.41 -12.82
N MET A 338 7.53 1.30 -12.09
CA MET A 338 6.89 0.08 -12.64
C MET A 338 5.51 0.37 -13.24
N MET A 339 4.76 1.32 -12.67
CA MET A 339 3.43 1.69 -13.17
C MET A 339 3.45 2.31 -14.58
N GLU A 340 4.58 2.87 -15.03
CA GLU A 340 4.71 3.45 -16.38
C GLU A 340 4.53 2.40 -17.48
N PHE A 341 4.95 1.15 -17.23
CA PHE A 341 4.74 0.06 -18.17
C PHE A 341 3.24 -0.28 -18.33
N PHE A 342 2.42 0.01 -17.33
CA PHE A 342 0.98 -0.28 -17.30
C PHE A 342 0.12 0.97 -17.61
N ALA A 343 0.72 2.01 -18.18
CA ALA A 343 -0.01 3.19 -18.63
C ALA A 343 -1.02 2.83 -19.74
N ASP A 344 -2.10 3.61 -19.81
CA ASP A 344 -3.12 3.43 -20.84
C ASP A 344 -2.55 3.78 -22.22
N VAL A 345 -2.93 3.03 -23.25
CA VAL A 345 -2.62 3.37 -24.64
C VAL A 345 -3.37 4.66 -24.96
N THR A 346 -2.62 5.71 -25.31
CA THR A 346 -3.17 7.04 -25.64
C THR A 346 -3.68 7.11 -27.06
#